data_AF-A0A0A1PPB7-F1
#
_entry.id   AF-A0A0A1PPB7-F1
#
_cell.length_a   1.000
_cell.length_b   1.000
_cell.length_c   1.000
_cell.angle_alpha   90.00
_cell.angle_beta   90.00
_cell.angle_gamma   90.00
#
_symmetry.space_group_name_H-M   'P 1'
#
loop_
_entity.id
_entity.type
_entity.pdbx_description
1 polymer ?
#
loop_
_entity_poly.entity_id
_entity_poly.type
_entity_poly.pdbx_seq_one_letter_code
_entity_poly.pdbx_strand_id
1 'polypeptide(L)'
;MTASPAIAAPSQPLDAAALAAHIAADPGLSAFFGADMANLSIREIGDGNLNFVFHVAGGGRALAIKQAMPYSRMSGGARALTAERLTYEKLALEEFARHAPAHVPAIHHFDAERALLGQEFLSPHVIMRKGMMDGIVYPHFAAHMAAYLSACLFATSDFALTASDKRRKVARFAGNVELCEITERLVFTEPFTLSDNNRWTSPELDAEAAAIRGDEVLKQAVSALKLAFLTRSDALLHADLHTGSIMLTETDTRVIDPEFAVFGPMGFDIGMLIGNLFLNCFAQLAYETEPGGRAAYRRFVLGAVEEIWTGFAARFAALWREKRTGDAYPTRLFPEAAALEAVLARYLQDVLADALGFAGVEMIRRTLGRAHTPDYDAIADRQRRSLSEKLALSHGVMLLRAPRGGMSITEATDAARRLIGAAPGR
;
A
#
# COMPACT_ATOMS: atom_id res chain seq x y z
N MET A 1 16.89 -25.30 -12.53
CA MET A 1 17.04 -23.84 -12.67
C MET A 1 18.47 -23.52 -12.30
N THR A 2 19.31 -23.27 -13.30
CA THR A 2 20.69 -22.81 -13.12
C THR A 2 20.61 -21.40 -12.53
N ALA A 3 21.23 -21.18 -11.37
CA ALA A 3 21.36 -19.84 -10.80
C ALA A 3 21.96 -18.93 -11.87
N SER A 4 21.27 -17.83 -12.21
CA SER A 4 21.86 -16.78 -13.02
C SER A 4 23.17 -16.34 -12.36
N PRO A 5 24.23 -16.07 -13.15
CA PRO A 5 25.45 -15.52 -12.59
C PRO A 5 25.08 -14.25 -11.82
N ALA A 6 25.55 -14.16 -10.58
CA ALA A 6 25.40 -12.95 -9.77
C ALA A 6 26.04 -11.80 -10.54
N ILE A 7 25.21 -10.97 -11.18
CA ILE A 7 25.64 -9.72 -11.79
C ILE A 7 26.33 -8.94 -10.68
N ALA A 8 27.57 -8.48 -10.91
CA ALA A 8 28.31 -7.67 -9.96
C ALA A 8 27.49 -6.40 -9.71
N ALA A 9 26.68 -6.42 -8.66
CA ALA A 9 25.75 -5.35 -8.39
C ALA A 9 26.55 -4.06 -8.13
N PRO A 10 26.17 -2.93 -8.74
CA PRO A 10 26.90 -1.68 -8.57
C PRO A 10 26.99 -1.33 -7.08
N SER A 11 28.18 -0.93 -6.61
CA SER A 11 28.43 -0.60 -5.21
C SER A 11 27.88 0.77 -4.80
N GLN A 12 27.53 1.61 -5.77
CA GLN A 12 26.94 2.94 -5.59
C GLN A 12 25.82 3.19 -6.62
N PRO A 13 24.79 3.98 -6.26
CA PRO A 13 23.77 4.40 -7.20
C PRO A 13 24.39 5.22 -8.33
N LEU A 14 23.73 5.25 -9.48
CA LEU A 14 24.13 6.13 -10.58
C LEU A 14 24.05 7.59 -10.12
N ASP A 15 25.10 8.36 -10.39
CA ASP A 15 25.01 9.81 -10.34
C ASP A 15 24.35 10.35 -11.62
N ALA A 16 24.13 11.67 -11.66
CA ALA A 16 23.48 12.31 -12.80
C ALA A 16 24.27 12.11 -14.12
N ALA A 17 25.60 12.11 -14.07
CA ALA A 17 26.43 11.95 -15.27
C ALA A 17 26.41 10.51 -15.79
N ALA A 18 26.51 9.53 -14.89
CA ALA A 18 26.43 8.11 -15.20
C ALA A 18 25.03 7.72 -15.72
N LEU A 19 23.97 8.31 -15.16
CA LEU A 19 22.61 8.13 -15.66
C LEU A 19 22.41 8.77 -17.03
N ALA A 20 22.93 9.98 -17.28
CA ALA A 20 22.90 10.59 -18.60
C ALA A 20 23.61 9.72 -19.65
N ALA A 21 24.79 9.20 -19.33
CA ALA A 21 25.54 8.30 -20.20
C ALA A 21 24.77 6.99 -20.47
N HIS A 22 24.08 6.45 -19.45
CA HIS A 22 23.22 5.29 -19.63
C HIS A 22 22.04 5.57 -20.57
N ILE A 23 21.33 6.68 -20.36
CA ILE A 23 20.20 7.09 -21.21
C ILE A 23 20.65 7.28 -22.67
N ALA A 24 21.86 7.83 -22.89
CA ALA A 24 22.41 8.00 -24.23
C ALA A 24 22.77 6.67 -24.92
N ALA A 25 23.20 5.67 -24.14
CA ALA A 25 23.57 4.36 -24.64
C ALA A 25 22.36 3.44 -24.87
N ASP A 26 21.24 3.66 -24.16
CA ASP A 26 20.02 2.88 -24.34
C ASP A 26 19.18 3.41 -25.52
N PRO A 27 18.92 2.60 -26.57
CA PRO A 27 18.18 3.07 -27.74
C PRO A 27 16.75 3.54 -27.43
N GLY A 28 16.07 2.92 -26.46
CA GLY A 28 14.69 3.26 -26.11
C GLY A 28 14.60 4.59 -25.37
N LEU A 29 15.45 4.80 -24.37
CA LEU A 29 15.53 6.06 -23.63
C LEU A 29 16.08 7.20 -24.50
N SER A 30 17.10 6.93 -25.32
CA SER A 30 17.65 7.89 -26.28
C SER A 30 16.58 8.33 -27.30
N ALA A 31 15.78 7.40 -27.82
CA ALA A 31 14.65 7.72 -28.70
C ALA A 31 13.54 8.52 -27.99
N PHE A 32 13.28 8.25 -26.70
CA PHE A 32 12.27 8.96 -25.92
C PHE A 32 12.60 10.46 -25.77
N PHE A 33 13.87 10.80 -25.51
CA PHE A 33 14.31 12.19 -25.36
C PHE A 33 14.78 12.84 -26.68
N GLY A 34 15.18 12.06 -27.68
CA GLY A 34 15.49 12.55 -29.02
C GLY A 34 16.53 13.68 -29.04
N ALA A 35 16.16 14.82 -29.64
CA ALA A 35 17.06 15.97 -29.77
C ALA A 35 17.43 16.62 -28.41
N ASP A 36 16.62 16.38 -27.36
CA ASP A 36 16.82 16.97 -26.04
C ASP A 36 17.86 16.23 -25.19
N MET A 37 18.40 15.12 -25.69
CA MET A 37 19.48 14.35 -25.07
C MET A 37 20.69 15.20 -24.65
N ALA A 38 21.00 16.26 -25.40
CA ALA A 38 22.13 17.15 -25.10
C ALA A 38 21.89 18.06 -23.89
N ASN A 39 20.63 18.23 -23.46
CA ASN A 39 20.22 19.21 -22.43
C ASN A 39 19.35 18.58 -21.33
N LEU A 40 19.59 17.30 -21.00
CA LEU A 40 18.83 16.63 -19.94
C LEU A 40 19.13 17.24 -18.56
N SER A 41 18.07 17.54 -17.82
CA SER A 41 18.13 17.82 -16.38
C SER A 41 17.88 16.53 -15.63
N ILE A 42 18.81 16.14 -14.76
CA ILE A 42 18.73 14.93 -13.94
C ILE A 42 18.90 15.31 -12.48
N ARG A 43 17.92 14.93 -11.64
CA ARG A 43 17.95 15.18 -10.19
C ARG A 43 17.40 13.98 -9.43
N GLU A 44 18.10 13.55 -8.39
CA GLU A 44 17.54 12.57 -7.44
C GLU A 44 16.47 13.26 -6.57
N ILE A 45 15.31 12.63 -6.46
CA ILE A 45 14.10 13.17 -5.83
C ILE A 45 13.43 12.19 -4.88
N GLY A 46 13.97 10.99 -4.71
CA GLY A 46 13.35 9.96 -3.88
C GLY A 46 13.37 10.36 -2.42
N ASP A 47 12.21 10.30 -1.78
CA ASP A 47 12.02 10.40 -0.33
C ASP A 47 11.60 9.05 0.29
N GLY A 48 11.55 8.00 -0.53
CA GLY A 48 11.18 6.64 -0.16
C GLY A 48 12.29 5.83 0.54
N ASN A 49 11.89 4.68 1.05
CA ASN A 49 12.71 3.87 1.96
C ASN A 49 13.67 2.90 1.28
N LEU A 50 13.41 2.49 0.03
CA LEU A 50 14.10 1.34 -0.59
C LEU A 50 14.94 1.71 -1.80
N ASN A 51 14.45 2.63 -2.65
CA ASN A 51 15.02 2.89 -3.97
C ASN A 51 15.45 4.35 -4.14
N PHE A 52 16.34 4.59 -5.10
CA PHE A 52 16.68 5.93 -5.59
C PHE A 52 15.72 6.28 -6.73
N VAL A 53 15.27 7.53 -6.82
CA VAL A 53 14.36 7.98 -7.86
C VAL A 53 14.91 9.23 -8.49
N PHE A 54 15.10 9.22 -9.80
CA PHE A 54 15.63 10.34 -10.57
C PHE A 54 14.51 10.95 -11.42
N HIS A 55 14.33 12.26 -11.28
CA HIS A 55 13.61 13.05 -12.26
C HIS A 55 14.54 13.37 -13.43
N VAL A 56 14.19 12.87 -14.61
CA VAL A 56 14.94 13.09 -15.86
C VAL A 56 14.04 13.86 -16.82
N ALA A 57 14.43 15.08 -17.18
CA ALA A 57 13.63 15.97 -18.02
C ALA A 57 14.41 16.56 -19.20
N GLY A 58 13.76 16.66 -20.35
CA GLY A 58 14.28 17.30 -21.56
C GLY A 58 13.15 17.57 -22.56
N GLY A 59 13.17 18.71 -23.26
CA GLY A 59 12.21 19.00 -24.33
C GLY A 59 10.72 19.04 -23.94
N GLY A 60 10.42 19.32 -22.67
CA GLY A 60 9.06 19.24 -22.14
C GLY A 60 8.57 17.82 -21.85
N ARG A 61 9.43 16.80 -21.96
CA ARG A 61 9.17 15.42 -21.54
C ARG A 61 9.91 15.13 -20.24
N ALA A 62 9.35 14.22 -19.44
CA ALA A 62 9.98 13.77 -18.22
C ALA A 62 9.71 12.29 -17.92
N LEU A 63 10.68 11.63 -17.30
CA LEU A 63 10.57 10.29 -16.74
C LEU A 63 11.00 10.29 -15.26
N ALA A 64 10.35 9.43 -14.48
CA ALA A 64 10.87 8.97 -13.21
C ALA A 64 11.69 7.69 -13.47
N ILE A 65 13.00 7.73 -13.26
CA ILE A 65 13.86 6.55 -13.35
C ILE A 65 14.15 6.08 -11.92
N LYS A 66 13.67 4.90 -11.56
CA LYS A 66 13.97 4.26 -10.28
C LYS A 66 15.18 3.35 -10.41
N GLN A 67 16.01 3.32 -9.38
CA GLN A 67 17.12 2.38 -9.24
C GLN A 67 17.06 1.64 -7.91
N ALA A 68 17.15 0.31 -7.96
CA ALA A 68 17.31 -0.53 -6.79
C ALA A 68 18.77 -0.94 -6.62
N MET A 69 19.28 -0.73 -5.42
CA MET A 69 20.60 -1.19 -5.01
C MET A 69 20.48 -2.54 -4.29
N PRO A 70 21.55 -3.36 -4.20
CA PRO A 70 21.56 -4.64 -3.46
C PRO A 70 21.49 -4.46 -1.92
N TYR A 71 20.97 -3.32 -1.46
CA TYR A 71 20.75 -2.94 -0.07
C TYR A 71 19.53 -2.02 0.05
N SER A 72 19.00 -1.92 1.26
CA SER A 72 17.92 -0.97 1.58
C SER A 72 18.46 0.45 1.76
N ARG A 73 17.91 1.43 1.05
CA ARG A 73 18.25 2.86 1.19
C ARG A 73 18.11 3.37 2.63
N MET A 74 17.03 3.01 3.33
CA MET A 74 16.77 3.37 4.73
C MET A 74 17.90 2.93 5.67
N SER A 75 18.59 1.84 5.35
CA SER A 75 19.70 1.32 6.16
C SER A 75 21.05 1.96 5.85
N GLY A 76 21.13 2.86 4.85
CA GLY A 76 22.41 3.44 4.41
C GLY A 76 23.42 2.39 3.92
N GLY A 77 22.95 1.24 3.43
CA GLY A 77 23.79 0.12 3.01
C GLY A 77 24.03 -0.96 4.07
N ALA A 78 23.58 -0.76 5.31
CA ALA A 78 23.81 -1.73 6.39
C ALA A 78 23.01 -3.04 6.27
N ARG A 79 21.92 -3.05 5.50
CA ARG A 79 21.07 -4.23 5.30
C ARG A 79 20.97 -4.56 3.82
N ALA A 80 21.47 -5.75 3.46
CA ALA A 80 21.30 -6.33 2.13
C ALA A 80 19.81 -6.45 1.77
N LEU A 81 19.51 -6.20 0.50
CA LEU A 81 18.16 -6.33 -0.07
C LEU A 81 18.27 -6.51 -1.59
N THR A 82 17.69 -7.57 -2.13
CA THR A 82 17.76 -7.87 -3.57
C THR A 82 17.26 -6.72 -4.44
N ALA A 83 18.03 -6.37 -5.47
CA ALA A 83 17.63 -5.39 -6.47
C ALA A 83 16.54 -5.93 -7.42
N GLU A 84 16.30 -7.25 -7.43
CA GLU A 84 15.24 -7.92 -8.20
C GLU A 84 13.84 -7.41 -7.84
N ARG A 85 13.68 -6.72 -6.70
CA ARG A 85 12.44 -6.05 -6.31
C ARG A 85 11.86 -5.12 -7.38
N LEU A 86 12.70 -4.46 -8.19
CA LEU A 86 12.21 -3.66 -9.32
C LEU A 86 11.69 -4.50 -10.49
N THR A 87 12.14 -5.74 -10.64
CA THR A 87 11.50 -6.70 -11.55
C THR A 87 10.06 -6.94 -11.09
N TYR A 88 9.83 -7.23 -9.81
CA TYR A 88 8.48 -7.44 -9.28
C TYR A 88 7.61 -6.17 -9.37
N GLU A 89 8.17 -4.99 -9.11
CA GLU A 89 7.49 -3.71 -9.32
C GLU A 89 7.02 -3.56 -10.77
N LYS A 90 7.93 -3.78 -11.74
CA LYS A 90 7.62 -3.73 -13.17
C LYS A 90 6.52 -4.73 -13.53
N LEU A 91 6.61 -5.98 -13.06
CA LEU A 91 5.63 -7.02 -13.35
C LEU A 91 4.25 -6.69 -12.78
N ALA A 92 4.19 -6.12 -11.58
CA ALA A 92 2.96 -5.70 -10.94
C ALA A 92 2.34 -4.50 -11.66
N LEU A 93 3.11 -3.46 -11.97
CA LEU A 93 2.65 -2.31 -12.75
C LEU A 93 2.10 -2.72 -14.12
N GLU A 94 2.75 -3.63 -14.84
CA GLU A 94 2.22 -4.17 -16.10
C GLU A 94 0.91 -4.92 -15.92
N GLU A 95 0.77 -5.70 -14.85
CA GLU A 95 -0.47 -6.42 -14.57
C GLU A 95 -1.60 -5.47 -14.17
N PHE A 96 -1.34 -4.50 -13.30
CA PHE A 96 -2.32 -3.51 -12.88
C PHE A 96 -2.72 -2.59 -14.03
N ALA A 97 -1.79 -2.20 -14.92
CA ALA A 97 -2.10 -1.40 -16.10
C ALA A 97 -3.05 -2.11 -17.08
N ARG A 98 -3.09 -3.45 -17.12
CA ARG A 98 -4.07 -4.20 -17.94
C ARG A 98 -5.51 -4.00 -17.46
N HIS A 99 -5.69 -3.76 -16.16
CA HIS A 99 -7.01 -3.74 -15.51
C HIS A 99 -7.45 -2.35 -15.07
N ALA A 100 -6.50 -1.47 -14.74
CA ALA A 100 -6.72 -0.11 -14.26
C ALA A 100 -5.65 0.87 -14.82
N PRO A 101 -5.53 1.03 -16.16
CA PRO A 101 -4.48 1.84 -16.78
C PRO A 101 -4.52 3.32 -16.38
N ALA A 102 -5.70 3.84 -16.04
CA ALA A 102 -5.87 5.23 -15.58
C ALA A 102 -5.29 5.47 -14.17
N HIS A 103 -4.97 4.42 -13.41
CA HIS A 103 -4.62 4.50 -12.00
C HIS A 103 -3.20 4.02 -11.69
N VAL A 104 -2.37 3.79 -12.69
CA VAL A 104 -0.94 3.47 -12.54
C VAL A 104 -0.12 4.29 -13.54
N PRO A 105 1.16 4.58 -13.26
CA PRO A 105 2.04 5.24 -14.22
C PRO A 105 2.39 4.31 -15.40
N ALA A 106 2.53 4.87 -16.60
CA ALA A 106 3.02 4.12 -17.75
C ALA A 106 4.49 3.71 -17.58
N ILE A 107 4.82 2.47 -17.92
CA ILE A 107 6.22 2.00 -17.96
C ILE A 107 6.80 2.33 -19.33
N HIS A 108 7.97 2.97 -19.35
CA HIS A 108 8.69 3.33 -20.57
C HIS A 108 9.94 2.49 -20.80
N HIS A 109 10.59 2.03 -19.73
CA HIS A 109 11.86 1.31 -19.84
C HIS A 109 12.12 0.40 -18.63
N PHE A 110 12.83 -0.71 -18.84
CA PHE A 110 13.30 -1.58 -17.79
C PHE A 110 14.66 -2.19 -18.16
N ASP A 111 15.67 -1.98 -17.32
CA ASP A 111 17.00 -2.60 -17.42
C ASP A 111 17.20 -3.48 -16.19
N ALA A 112 17.15 -4.80 -16.40
CA ALA A 112 17.32 -5.78 -15.35
C ALA A 112 18.76 -5.87 -14.85
N GLU A 113 19.76 -5.60 -15.70
CA GLU A 113 21.18 -5.69 -15.33
C GLU A 113 21.57 -4.58 -14.37
N ARG A 114 21.01 -3.38 -14.58
CA ARG A 114 21.25 -2.21 -13.73
C ARG A 114 20.18 -1.98 -12.66
N ALA A 115 19.15 -2.83 -12.64
CA ALA A 115 17.96 -2.69 -11.82
C ALA A 115 17.38 -1.27 -11.94
N LEU A 116 17.05 -0.86 -13.16
CA LEU A 116 16.42 0.41 -13.47
C LEU A 116 15.02 0.23 -14.02
N LEU A 117 14.10 1.06 -13.54
CA LEU A 117 12.72 1.14 -14.02
C LEU A 117 12.40 2.59 -14.40
N GLY A 118 12.26 2.85 -15.70
CA GLY A 118 11.82 4.14 -16.23
C GLY A 118 10.30 4.16 -16.41
N GLN A 119 9.64 5.08 -15.74
CA GLN A 119 8.18 5.24 -15.79
C GLN A 119 7.76 6.71 -15.96
N GLU A 120 6.48 6.91 -16.27
CA GLU A 120 5.85 8.22 -16.39
C GLU A 120 6.19 9.09 -15.17
N PHE A 121 6.66 10.32 -15.41
CA PHE A 121 6.84 11.30 -14.35
C PHE A 121 5.49 11.96 -14.02
N LEU A 122 4.93 11.65 -12.85
CA LEU A 122 3.65 12.17 -12.41
C LEU A 122 3.79 13.62 -11.91
N SER A 123 3.33 14.56 -12.73
CA SER A 123 3.29 15.99 -12.43
C SER A 123 1.98 16.57 -12.97
N PRO A 124 1.23 17.39 -12.20
CA PRO A 124 1.60 18.05 -10.94
C PRO A 124 1.26 17.26 -9.66
N HIS A 125 1.13 15.93 -9.74
CA HIS A 125 0.71 15.08 -8.63
C HIS A 125 1.60 15.22 -7.39
N VAL A 126 0.99 15.10 -6.22
CA VAL A 126 1.68 15.05 -4.93
C VAL A 126 1.44 13.70 -4.26
N ILE A 127 2.37 13.27 -3.41
CA ILE A 127 2.16 12.11 -2.54
C ILE A 127 0.96 12.42 -1.63
N MET A 128 -0.07 11.56 -1.69
CA MET A 128 -1.36 11.77 -1.02
C MET A 128 -1.19 12.06 0.46
N ARG A 129 -0.32 11.31 1.15
CA ARG A 129 -0.04 11.51 2.58
C ARG A 129 0.30 12.97 2.93
N LYS A 130 1.15 13.63 2.12
CA LYS A 130 1.52 15.04 2.34
C LYS A 130 0.30 15.95 2.26
N GLY A 131 -0.47 15.81 1.18
CA GLY A 131 -1.71 16.56 1.02
C GLY A 131 -2.74 16.29 2.12
N MET A 132 -2.81 15.06 2.62
CA MET A 132 -3.71 14.72 3.72
C MET A 132 -3.28 15.34 5.06
N MET A 133 -1.97 15.46 5.32
CA MET A 133 -1.45 16.15 6.51
C MET A 133 -1.83 17.65 6.47
N ASP A 134 -1.80 18.26 5.28
CA ASP A 134 -2.25 19.64 5.07
C ASP A 134 -3.78 19.78 5.12
N GLY A 135 -4.51 18.66 5.07
CA GLY A 135 -5.97 18.55 5.08
C GLY A 135 -6.62 19.00 3.77
N ILE A 136 -5.96 18.72 2.66
CA ILE A 136 -6.48 18.92 1.30
C ILE A 136 -7.52 17.84 1.00
N VAL A 137 -8.69 18.25 0.52
CA VAL A 137 -9.77 17.35 0.12
C VAL A 137 -9.54 16.86 -1.31
N TYR A 138 -9.57 15.55 -1.51
CA TYR A 138 -9.44 14.90 -2.81
C TYR A 138 -10.75 14.18 -3.16
N PRO A 139 -11.74 14.88 -3.76
CA PRO A 139 -13.12 14.41 -3.83
C PRO A 139 -13.29 13.12 -4.66
N HIS A 140 -12.38 12.87 -5.61
CA HIS A 140 -12.45 11.68 -6.48
C HIS A 140 -11.64 10.48 -5.97
N PHE A 141 -10.83 10.66 -4.92
CA PHE A 141 -9.90 9.64 -4.43
C PHE A 141 -10.60 8.32 -4.09
N ALA A 142 -11.69 8.36 -3.31
CA ALA A 142 -12.37 7.15 -2.86
C ALA A 142 -12.95 6.35 -4.05
N ALA A 143 -13.55 7.05 -5.01
CA ALA A 143 -14.10 6.44 -6.22
C ALA A 143 -13.01 5.83 -7.12
N HIS A 144 -11.88 6.52 -7.29
CA HIS A 144 -10.73 6.01 -8.05
C HIS A 144 -10.11 4.78 -7.39
N MET A 145 -9.90 4.81 -6.07
CA MET A 145 -9.35 3.65 -5.37
C MET A 145 -10.30 2.46 -5.36
N ALA A 146 -11.62 2.68 -5.23
CA ALA A 146 -12.60 1.62 -5.40
C ALA A 146 -12.53 0.99 -6.81
N ALA A 147 -12.36 1.79 -7.86
CA ALA A 147 -12.20 1.32 -9.23
C ALA A 147 -10.90 0.51 -9.42
N TYR A 148 -9.76 1.05 -8.96
CA TYR A 148 -8.46 0.36 -9.00
C TYR A 148 -8.49 -0.98 -8.25
N LEU A 149 -8.91 -0.98 -6.98
CA LEU A 149 -8.92 -2.17 -6.12
C LEU A 149 -9.84 -3.26 -6.70
N SER A 150 -11.07 -2.89 -7.09
CA SER A 150 -12.02 -3.87 -7.62
C SER A 150 -11.54 -4.48 -8.94
N ALA A 151 -11.01 -3.67 -9.86
CA ALA A 151 -10.51 -4.17 -11.15
C ALA A 151 -9.29 -5.09 -10.99
N CYS A 152 -8.25 -4.62 -10.27
CA CYS A 152 -7.00 -5.37 -10.13
C CYS A 152 -7.17 -6.66 -9.31
N LEU A 153 -7.86 -6.59 -8.16
CA LEU A 153 -8.04 -7.75 -7.30
C LEU A 153 -8.98 -8.78 -7.94
N PHE A 154 -10.09 -8.35 -8.57
CA PHE A 154 -10.98 -9.27 -9.27
C PHE A 154 -10.27 -9.98 -10.42
N ALA A 155 -9.63 -9.23 -11.32
CA ALA A 155 -9.08 -9.75 -12.56
C ALA A 155 -7.87 -10.68 -12.37
N THR A 156 -7.25 -10.67 -11.18
CA THR A 156 -6.14 -11.55 -10.82
C THR A 156 -6.55 -12.70 -9.89
N SER A 157 -7.84 -12.83 -9.58
CA SER A 157 -8.37 -13.86 -8.69
C SER A 157 -8.92 -15.09 -9.40
N ASP A 158 -9.21 -16.15 -8.64
CA ASP A 158 -9.89 -17.35 -9.12
C ASP A 158 -11.35 -17.07 -9.60
N PHE A 159 -11.90 -15.87 -9.38
CA PHE A 159 -13.19 -15.44 -9.95
C PHE A 159 -13.09 -15.05 -11.44
N ALA A 160 -11.91 -14.62 -11.89
CA ALA A 160 -11.67 -14.17 -13.26
C ALA A 160 -10.73 -15.10 -14.04
N LEU A 161 -9.78 -15.74 -13.36
CA LEU A 161 -8.75 -16.58 -13.97
C LEU A 161 -9.07 -18.06 -13.87
N THR A 162 -8.61 -18.83 -14.85
CA THR A 162 -8.49 -20.27 -14.69
C THR A 162 -7.47 -20.58 -13.60
N ALA A 163 -7.64 -21.68 -12.88
CA ALA A 163 -6.72 -22.09 -11.83
C ALA A 163 -5.30 -22.36 -12.38
N SER A 164 -5.19 -22.73 -13.67
CA SER A 164 -3.91 -22.91 -14.37
C SER A 164 -3.19 -21.58 -14.58
N ASP A 165 -3.89 -20.55 -15.07
CA ASP A 165 -3.35 -19.20 -15.25
C ASP A 165 -2.95 -18.59 -13.91
N LYS A 166 -3.84 -18.72 -12.91
CA LYS A 166 -3.58 -18.24 -11.56
C LYS A 166 -2.34 -18.90 -10.95
N ARG A 167 -2.18 -20.23 -11.05
CA ARG A 167 -0.98 -20.93 -10.57
C ARG A 167 0.31 -20.46 -11.26
N ARG A 168 0.28 -20.20 -12.58
CA ARG A 168 1.42 -19.64 -13.30
C ARG A 168 1.79 -18.24 -12.80
N LYS A 169 0.80 -17.38 -12.54
CA LYS A 169 1.03 -16.05 -11.98
C LYS A 169 1.57 -16.14 -10.55
N VAL A 170 1.01 -16.99 -9.70
CA VAL A 170 1.54 -17.24 -8.34
C VAL A 170 3.01 -17.67 -8.40
N ALA A 171 3.35 -18.63 -9.26
CA ALA A 171 4.74 -19.08 -9.42
C ALA A 171 5.69 -17.95 -9.84
N ARG A 172 5.21 -16.99 -10.64
CA ARG A 172 6.01 -15.84 -11.08
C ARG A 172 6.32 -14.85 -9.95
N PHE A 173 5.39 -14.66 -9.01
CA PHE A 173 5.56 -13.71 -7.89
C PHE A 173 6.10 -14.36 -6.61
N ALA A 174 6.10 -15.69 -6.53
CA ALA A 174 6.60 -16.42 -5.35
C ALA A 174 8.10 -16.19 -5.05
N GLY A 175 8.87 -15.67 -6.02
CA GLY A 175 10.27 -15.32 -5.82
C GLY A 175 10.50 -13.98 -5.11
N ASN A 176 9.46 -13.19 -4.82
CA ASN A 176 9.58 -11.90 -4.10
C ASN A 176 9.78 -12.10 -2.58
N VAL A 177 10.66 -13.05 -2.21
CA VAL A 177 10.80 -13.61 -0.86
C VAL A 177 11.27 -12.56 0.14
N GLU A 178 12.34 -11.82 -0.17
CA GLU A 178 12.93 -10.86 0.78
C GLU A 178 11.95 -9.73 1.16
N LEU A 179 11.06 -9.34 0.25
CA LEU A 179 10.08 -8.28 0.46
C LEU A 179 8.91 -8.82 1.30
N CYS A 180 8.48 -10.06 1.03
CA CYS A 180 7.51 -10.75 1.88
C CYS A 180 8.03 -10.92 3.31
N GLU A 181 9.29 -11.34 3.50
CA GLU A 181 9.92 -11.48 4.82
C GLU A 181 9.98 -10.15 5.59
N ILE A 182 10.18 -9.03 4.90
CA ILE A 182 10.09 -7.69 5.52
C ILE A 182 8.68 -7.47 6.07
N THR A 183 7.64 -7.73 5.29
CA THR A 183 6.24 -7.58 5.73
C THR A 183 5.91 -8.53 6.88
N GLU A 184 6.22 -9.82 6.75
CA GLU A 184 6.02 -10.84 7.78
C GLU A 184 6.62 -10.47 9.14
N ARG A 185 7.80 -9.85 9.11
CA ARG A 185 8.51 -9.42 10.31
C ARG A 185 8.00 -8.07 10.84
N LEU A 186 8.03 -7.03 10.01
CA LEU A 186 7.76 -5.65 10.44
C LEU A 186 6.28 -5.33 10.63
N VAL A 187 5.38 -6.03 9.94
CA VAL A 187 3.93 -5.81 10.04
C VAL A 187 3.32 -6.75 11.08
N PHE A 188 3.66 -8.05 11.01
CA PHE A 188 2.94 -9.06 11.79
C PHE A 188 3.66 -9.57 13.04
N THR A 189 4.94 -9.28 13.23
CA THR A 189 5.72 -9.88 14.33
C THR A 189 6.28 -8.83 15.29
N GLU A 190 7.18 -7.97 14.81
CA GLU A 190 7.95 -7.08 15.67
C GLU A 190 7.10 -6.14 16.53
N PRO A 191 6.05 -5.46 16.03
CA PRO A 191 5.24 -4.55 16.85
C PRO A 191 4.54 -5.23 18.05
N PHE A 192 4.45 -6.56 18.04
CA PHE A 192 3.78 -7.38 19.05
C PHE A 192 4.77 -8.13 19.97
N THR A 193 6.07 -7.90 19.82
CA THR A 193 7.14 -8.51 20.63
C THR A 193 8.08 -7.45 21.21
N LEU A 194 9.04 -7.87 22.04
CA LEU A 194 10.24 -7.06 22.26
C LEU A 194 11.10 -7.12 20.99
N SER A 195 11.53 -5.98 20.49
CA SER A 195 12.36 -5.85 19.30
C SER A 195 13.11 -4.52 19.37
N ASP A 196 14.41 -4.53 19.11
CA ASP A 196 15.25 -3.32 19.05
C ASP A 196 14.87 -2.40 17.86
N ASN A 197 14.08 -2.92 16.92
CA ASN A 197 13.56 -2.15 15.80
C ASN A 197 12.33 -1.31 16.16
N ASN A 198 11.66 -1.59 17.28
CA ASN A 198 10.45 -0.88 17.68
C ASN A 198 10.79 0.46 18.31
N ARG A 199 9.96 1.47 18.02
CA ARG A 199 10.00 2.77 18.68
C ARG A 199 8.58 3.33 18.82
N TRP A 200 8.39 4.20 19.79
CA TRP A 200 7.13 4.91 20.03
C TRP A 200 7.40 6.20 20.80
N THR A 201 6.40 7.08 20.92
CA THR A 201 6.47 8.27 21.79
C THR A 201 6.55 7.85 23.25
N SER A 202 7.77 7.79 23.80
CA SER A 202 8.06 7.28 25.16
C SER A 202 8.40 8.41 26.14
N PRO A 203 7.84 8.43 27.37
CA PRO A 203 7.14 7.32 28.01
C PRO A 203 5.61 7.33 27.83
N GLU A 204 5.05 8.25 27.04
CA GLU A 204 3.60 8.42 26.95
C GLU A 204 2.85 7.18 26.45
N LEU A 205 3.49 6.36 25.60
CA LEU A 205 2.93 5.12 25.06
C LEU A 205 3.51 3.83 25.66
N ASP A 206 4.34 3.92 26.71
CA ASP A 206 4.99 2.73 27.29
C ASP A 206 3.96 1.71 27.80
N ALA A 207 2.88 2.20 28.42
CA ALA A 207 1.80 1.35 28.93
C ALA A 207 1.01 0.69 27.79
N GLU A 208 0.67 1.42 26.73
CA GLU A 208 -0.02 0.90 25.56
C GLU A 208 0.84 -0.14 24.82
N ALA A 209 2.14 0.14 24.63
CA ALA A 209 3.09 -0.78 24.03
C ALA A 209 3.25 -2.05 24.86
N ALA A 210 3.32 -1.93 26.20
CA ALA A 210 3.36 -3.07 27.10
C ALA A 210 2.07 -3.89 27.07
N ALA A 211 0.91 -3.24 27.05
CA ALA A 211 -0.39 -3.91 27.00
C ALA A 211 -0.57 -4.71 25.70
N ILE A 212 -0.28 -4.11 24.54
CA ILE A 212 -0.37 -4.78 23.23
C ILE A 212 0.59 -5.98 23.16
N ARG A 213 1.82 -5.82 23.65
CA ARG A 213 2.79 -6.92 23.71
C ARG A 213 2.39 -8.02 24.71
N GLY A 214 1.67 -7.68 25.77
CA GLY A 214 1.19 -8.64 26.77
C GLY A 214 -0.10 -9.36 26.37
N ASP A 215 -0.79 -8.89 25.32
CA ASP A 215 -2.12 -9.39 24.95
C ASP A 215 -2.05 -10.64 24.06
N GLU A 216 -2.27 -11.80 24.67
CA GLU A 216 -2.28 -13.09 23.97
C GLU A 216 -3.43 -13.23 22.98
N VAL A 217 -4.60 -12.65 23.26
CA VAL A 217 -5.77 -12.72 22.37
C VAL A 217 -5.49 -11.89 21.12
N LEU A 218 -4.91 -10.70 21.28
CA LEU A 218 -4.50 -9.87 20.16
C LEU A 218 -3.42 -10.56 19.31
N LYS A 219 -2.44 -11.22 19.94
CA LYS A 219 -1.43 -12.01 19.22
C LYS A 219 -2.02 -13.17 18.44
N GLN A 220 -3.05 -13.85 18.95
CA GLN A 220 -3.76 -14.88 18.20
C GLN A 220 -4.43 -14.30 16.95
N ALA A 221 -5.12 -13.15 17.08
CA ALA A 221 -5.74 -12.48 15.94
C ALA A 221 -4.72 -12.06 14.87
N VAL A 222 -3.61 -11.44 15.28
CA VAL A 222 -2.52 -11.06 14.37
C VAL A 222 -1.86 -12.27 13.73
N SER A 223 -1.68 -13.36 14.48
CA SER A 223 -1.09 -14.61 13.96
C SER A 223 -1.99 -15.26 12.92
N ALA A 224 -3.31 -15.20 13.08
CA ALA A 224 -4.25 -15.68 12.07
C ALA A 224 -4.17 -14.87 10.77
N LEU A 225 -4.03 -13.54 10.87
CA LEU A 225 -3.81 -12.67 9.72
C LEU A 225 -2.44 -12.89 9.06
N LYS A 226 -1.39 -13.14 9.86
CA LYS A 226 -0.08 -13.53 9.36
C LYS A 226 -0.15 -14.84 8.59
N LEU A 227 -0.85 -15.85 9.12
CA LEU A 227 -1.06 -17.13 8.44
C LEU A 227 -1.81 -16.92 7.12
N ALA A 228 -2.83 -16.06 7.10
CA ALA A 228 -3.54 -15.69 5.89
C ALA A 228 -2.57 -15.07 4.85
N PHE A 229 -1.72 -14.12 5.24
CA PHE A 229 -0.72 -13.53 4.36
C PHE A 229 0.28 -14.57 3.81
N LEU A 230 0.73 -15.50 4.66
CA LEU A 230 1.70 -16.55 4.30
C LEU A 230 1.16 -17.61 3.33
N THR A 231 -0.15 -17.88 3.35
CA THR A 231 -0.71 -19.11 2.74
C THR A 231 -1.79 -18.87 1.70
N ARG A 232 -2.52 -17.75 1.78
CA ARG A 232 -3.57 -17.44 0.82
C ARG A 232 -2.98 -16.81 -0.42
N SER A 233 -3.64 -17.03 -1.55
CA SER A 233 -3.23 -16.51 -2.85
C SER A 233 -4.45 -15.97 -3.60
N ASP A 234 -5.30 -15.20 -2.92
CA ASP A 234 -6.62 -14.85 -3.44
C ASP A 234 -6.55 -13.96 -4.70
N ALA A 235 -5.60 -13.02 -4.73
CA ALA A 235 -5.34 -12.12 -5.86
C ALA A 235 -3.91 -11.60 -5.82
N LEU A 236 -3.45 -10.98 -6.91
CA LEU A 236 -2.19 -10.23 -6.90
C LEU A 236 -2.39 -8.92 -6.14
N LEU A 237 -1.64 -8.77 -5.04
CA LEU A 237 -1.63 -7.59 -4.20
C LEU A 237 -0.55 -6.62 -4.65
N HIS A 238 -0.76 -5.32 -4.39
CA HIS A 238 0.32 -4.34 -4.29
C HIS A 238 1.21 -4.61 -3.07
N ALA A 239 0.60 -5.03 -1.95
CA ALA A 239 1.22 -5.43 -0.70
C ALA A 239 2.05 -4.36 0.05
N ASP A 240 1.91 -3.09 -0.31
CA ASP A 240 2.33 -1.92 0.51
C ASP A 240 1.48 -0.69 0.16
N LEU A 241 0.16 -0.91 0.00
CA LEU A 241 -0.78 0.09 -0.46
C LEU A 241 -1.19 1.04 0.68
N HIS A 242 -0.30 1.99 0.99
CA HIS A 242 -0.57 3.07 1.94
C HIS A 242 -0.67 4.43 1.24
N THR A 243 -1.08 5.49 1.94
CA THR A 243 -1.23 6.84 1.36
C THR A 243 0.09 7.48 0.90
N GLY A 244 1.24 6.88 1.23
CA GLY A 244 2.54 7.21 0.65
C GLY A 244 2.81 6.57 -0.72
N SER A 245 2.03 5.58 -1.12
CA SER A 245 2.15 4.83 -2.40
C SER A 245 1.10 5.29 -3.41
N ILE A 246 0.55 6.49 -3.19
CA ILE A 246 -0.50 7.10 -3.99
C ILE A 246 -0.07 8.53 -4.27
N MET A 247 0.01 8.87 -5.55
CA MET A 247 0.19 10.24 -6.02
C MET A 247 -1.09 10.74 -6.66
N LEU A 248 -1.50 11.96 -6.37
CA LEU A 248 -2.77 12.48 -6.84
C LEU A 248 -2.78 13.99 -7.08
N THR A 249 -3.76 14.41 -7.87
CA THR A 249 -4.27 15.78 -7.95
C THR A 249 -5.71 15.78 -7.44
N GLU A 250 -6.45 16.88 -7.61
CA GLU A 250 -7.88 16.89 -7.30
C GLU A 250 -8.67 15.87 -8.15
N THR A 251 -8.25 15.66 -9.40
CA THR A 251 -9.00 14.90 -10.42
C THR A 251 -8.31 13.65 -10.95
N ASP A 252 -7.07 13.36 -10.55
CA ASP A 252 -6.32 12.16 -10.98
C ASP A 252 -5.68 11.45 -9.79
N THR A 253 -5.68 10.12 -9.80
CA THR A 253 -5.17 9.28 -8.71
C THR A 253 -4.37 8.12 -9.29
N ARG A 254 -3.09 8.04 -8.91
CA ARG A 254 -2.11 7.08 -9.42
C ARG A 254 -1.46 6.31 -8.27
N VAL A 255 -1.56 5.00 -8.34
CA VAL A 255 -0.91 4.05 -7.43
C VAL A 255 0.50 3.76 -7.97
N ILE A 256 1.49 3.85 -7.09
CA ILE A 256 2.92 3.69 -7.41
C ILE A 256 3.56 2.69 -6.45
N ASP A 257 4.76 2.22 -6.76
CA ASP A 257 5.61 1.43 -5.85
C ASP A 257 5.08 0.02 -5.46
N PRO A 258 4.51 -0.79 -6.38
CA PRO A 258 4.11 -2.17 -6.05
C PRO A 258 5.31 -3.15 -5.99
N GLU A 259 6.43 -2.75 -5.40
CA GLU A 259 7.65 -3.60 -5.30
C GLU A 259 7.47 -4.78 -4.34
N PHE A 260 6.51 -4.69 -3.40
CA PHE A 260 6.13 -5.76 -2.49
C PHE A 260 5.15 -6.76 -3.10
N ALA A 261 4.75 -6.58 -4.37
CA ALA A 261 3.66 -7.35 -4.96
C ALA A 261 3.82 -8.86 -4.81
N VAL A 262 2.75 -9.49 -4.34
CA VAL A 262 2.67 -10.94 -4.06
C VAL A 262 1.22 -11.38 -4.19
N PHE A 263 0.99 -12.66 -4.49
CA PHE A 263 -0.36 -13.22 -4.37
C PHE A 263 -0.72 -13.44 -2.91
N GLY A 264 -1.80 -12.82 -2.44
CA GLY A 264 -2.17 -12.82 -1.03
C GLY A 264 -3.66 -12.56 -0.80
N PRO A 265 -4.10 -12.40 0.46
CA PRO A 265 -5.48 -12.09 0.79
C PRO A 265 -5.86 -10.68 0.35
N MET A 266 -6.93 -10.52 -0.45
CA MET A 266 -7.39 -9.23 -0.99
C MET A 266 -7.59 -8.15 0.08
N GLY A 267 -8.05 -8.56 1.27
CA GLY A 267 -8.24 -7.67 2.40
C GLY A 267 -6.95 -6.97 2.84
N PHE A 268 -5.76 -7.48 2.51
CA PHE A 268 -4.50 -6.85 2.88
C PHE A 268 -4.35 -5.47 2.27
N ASP A 269 -4.44 -5.32 0.94
CA ASP A 269 -4.32 -4.00 0.28
C ASP A 269 -5.40 -3.02 0.74
N ILE A 270 -6.65 -3.50 0.85
CA ILE A 270 -7.79 -2.69 1.30
C ILE A 270 -7.55 -2.22 2.75
N GLY A 271 -7.11 -3.13 3.61
CA GLY A 271 -6.82 -2.86 5.02
C GLY A 271 -5.65 -1.92 5.22
N MET A 272 -4.56 -2.09 4.47
CA MET A 272 -3.40 -1.19 4.51
C MET A 272 -3.80 0.25 4.16
N LEU A 273 -4.64 0.42 3.14
CA LEU A 273 -5.14 1.72 2.73
C LEU A 273 -6.06 2.33 3.80
N ILE A 274 -7.09 1.59 4.22
CA ILE A 274 -8.07 2.04 5.23
C ILE A 274 -7.39 2.34 6.56
N GLY A 275 -6.43 1.51 6.99
CA GLY A 275 -5.64 1.74 8.20
C GLY A 275 -4.88 3.07 8.14
N ASN A 276 -4.29 3.41 6.99
CA ASN A 276 -3.63 4.70 6.80
C ASN A 276 -4.60 5.89 6.79
N LEU A 277 -5.84 5.71 6.31
CA LEU A 277 -6.89 6.73 6.41
C LEU A 277 -7.32 6.96 7.87
N PHE A 278 -7.47 5.89 8.65
CA PHE A 278 -7.73 6.02 10.09
C PHE A 278 -6.58 6.70 10.83
N LEU A 279 -5.33 6.32 10.56
CA LEU A 279 -4.14 6.99 11.12
C LEU A 279 -4.18 8.50 10.84
N ASN A 280 -4.41 8.89 9.59
CA ASN A 280 -4.53 10.30 9.24
C ASN A 280 -5.70 10.97 9.98
N CYS A 281 -6.87 10.33 10.03
CA CYS A 281 -8.05 10.87 10.72
C CYS A 281 -7.77 11.19 12.21
N PHE A 282 -7.03 10.33 12.92
CA PHE A 282 -6.63 10.60 14.31
C PHE A 282 -5.56 11.69 14.38
N ALA A 283 -4.56 11.69 13.49
CA ALA A 283 -3.53 12.72 13.41
C ALA A 283 -4.10 14.15 13.24
N GLN A 284 -5.23 14.29 12.55
CA GLN A 284 -5.89 15.59 12.35
C GLN A 284 -6.26 16.30 13.65
N LEU A 285 -6.39 15.60 14.78
CA LEU A 285 -6.59 16.25 16.09
C LEU A 285 -5.39 17.10 16.50
N ALA A 286 -4.19 16.64 16.18
CA ALA A 286 -2.96 17.36 16.49
C ALA A 286 -2.68 18.51 15.51
N TYR A 287 -3.20 18.42 14.28
CA TYR A 287 -3.11 19.48 13.27
C TYR A 287 -4.19 20.55 13.38
N GLU A 288 -5.11 20.46 14.36
CA GLU A 288 -6.06 21.54 14.64
C GLU A 288 -5.34 22.76 15.22
N THR A 289 -5.53 23.92 14.60
CA THR A 289 -5.09 25.22 15.14
C THR A 289 -6.15 25.83 16.06
N GLU A 290 -7.42 25.50 15.84
CA GLU A 290 -8.57 25.92 16.64
C GLU A 290 -9.48 24.71 16.90
N PRO A 291 -10.21 24.67 18.04
CA PRO A 291 -11.11 23.57 18.38
C PRO A 291 -12.10 23.27 17.25
N GLY A 292 -12.04 22.04 16.71
CA GLY A 292 -12.94 21.61 15.64
C GLY A 292 -12.57 22.08 14.23
N GLY A 293 -11.47 22.83 14.04
CA GLY A 293 -11.04 23.34 12.73
C GLY A 293 -10.77 22.26 11.68
N ARG A 294 -10.49 21.01 12.10
CA ARG A 294 -10.31 19.85 11.22
C ARG A 294 -11.50 18.88 11.24
N ALA A 295 -12.62 19.24 11.87
CA ALA A 295 -13.78 18.34 11.99
C ALA A 295 -14.42 17.98 10.64
N ALA A 296 -14.53 18.95 9.71
CA ALA A 296 -15.03 18.68 8.37
C ALA A 296 -14.10 17.74 7.58
N TYR A 297 -12.78 17.97 7.68
CA TYR A 297 -11.80 17.14 7.00
C TYR A 297 -11.78 15.70 7.56
N ARG A 298 -11.87 15.50 8.89
CA ARG A 298 -12.03 14.16 9.47
C ARG A 298 -13.31 13.46 9.00
N ARG A 299 -14.43 14.18 8.86
CA ARG A 299 -15.66 13.60 8.28
C ARG A 299 -15.44 13.16 6.84
N PHE A 300 -14.71 13.94 6.04
CA PHE A 300 -14.32 13.55 4.69
C PHE A 300 -13.46 12.28 4.68
N VAL A 301 -12.42 12.19 5.52
CA VAL A 301 -11.55 11.00 5.59
C VAL A 301 -12.34 9.74 5.98
N LEU A 302 -13.22 9.83 6.98
CA LEU A 302 -14.07 8.70 7.37
C LEU A 302 -15.12 8.35 6.29
N GLY A 303 -15.65 9.35 5.57
CA GLY A 303 -16.51 9.13 4.41
C GLY A 303 -15.77 8.37 3.30
N ALA A 304 -14.52 8.74 3.01
CA ALA A 304 -13.68 8.07 2.04
C ALA A 304 -13.43 6.59 2.42
N VAL A 305 -13.28 6.26 3.71
CA VAL A 305 -13.18 4.86 4.17
C VAL A 305 -14.43 4.06 3.80
N GLU A 306 -15.62 4.61 4.06
CA GLU A 306 -16.90 3.95 3.72
C GLU A 306 -17.10 3.84 2.20
N GLU A 307 -16.79 4.90 1.45
CA GLU A 307 -16.91 4.95 -0.01
C GLU A 307 -15.95 3.97 -0.72
N ILE A 308 -14.71 3.83 -0.23
CA ILE A 308 -13.75 2.86 -0.79
C ILE A 308 -14.31 1.44 -0.64
N TRP A 309 -14.75 1.07 0.57
CA TRP A 309 -15.28 -0.27 0.81
C TRP A 309 -16.54 -0.55 0.01
N THR A 310 -17.53 0.33 0.11
CA THR A 310 -18.83 0.15 -0.56
C THR A 310 -18.69 0.17 -2.08
N GLY A 311 -17.85 1.08 -2.61
CA GLY A 311 -17.49 1.14 -4.02
C GLY A 311 -16.75 -0.11 -4.50
N PHE A 312 -15.77 -0.61 -3.73
CA PHE A 312 -15.08 -1.87 -4.02
C PHE A 312 -16.06 -3.03 -4.09
N ALA A 313 -16.88 -3.22 -3.05
CA ALA A 313 -17.82 -4.34 -2.94
C ALA A 313 -18.84 -4.33 -4.09
N ALA A 314 -19.41 -3.17 -4.40
CA ALA A 314 -20.37 -3.01 -5.50
C ALA A 314 -19.73 -3.30 -6.87
N ARG A 315 -18.51 -2.78 -7.13
CA ARG A 315 -17.80 -2.99 -8.39
C ARG A 315 -17.31 -4.42 -8.55
N PHE A 316 -16.80 -5.04 -7.49
CA PHE A 316 -16.40 -6.45 -7.50
C PHE A 316 -17.61 -7.35 -7.80
N ALA A 317 -18.75 -7.07 -7.16
CA ALA A 317 -20.01 -7.75 -7.44
C ALA A 317 -20.45 -7.62 -8.91
N ALA A 318 -20.40 -6.41 -9.46
CA ALA A 318 -20.72 -6.17 -10.87
C ALA A 318 -19.78 -6.93 -11.81
N LEU A 319 -18.46 -6.85 -11.57
CA LEU A 319 -17.46 -7.59 -12.33
C LEU A 319 -17.71 -9.10 -12.27
N TRP A 320 -18.09 -9.65 -11.12
CA TRP A 320 -18.40 -11.07 -11.04
C TRP A 320 -19.64 -11.43 -11.85
N ARG A 321 -20.71 -10.64 -11.76
CA ARG A 321 -21.95 -10.89 -12.53
C ARG A 321 -21.72 -10.81 -14.04
N GLU A 322 -20.88 -9.88 -14.49
CA GLU A 322 -20.62 -9.63 -15.91
C GLU A 322 -19.52 -10.52 -16.50
N LYS A 323 -18.49 -10.86 -15.72
CA LYS A 323 -17.23 -11.46 -16.18
C LYS A 323 -16.80 -12.66 -15.33
N ARG A 324 -17.74 -13.54 -14.96
CA ARG A 324 -17.45 -14.82 -14.30
C ARG A 324 -16.78 -15.80 -15.25
N THR A 325 -15.50 -15.60 -15.52
CA THR A 325 -14.67 -16.43 -16.40
C THR A 325 -13.72 -17.35 -15.65
N GLY A 326 -13.54 -17.16 -14.34
CA GLY A 326 -12.67 -17.99 -13.53
C GLY A 326 -13.25 -19.34 -13.14
N ASP A 327 -12.40 -20.19 -12.56
CA ASP A 327 -12.78 -21.55 -12.15
C ASP A 327 -13.54 -21.59 -10.81
N ALA A 328 -13.56 -20.49 -10.05
CA ALA A 328 -14.35 -20.39 -8.83
C ALA A 328 -15.87 -20.39 -9.15
N TYR A 329 -16.63 -21.19 -8.40
CA TYR A 329 -18.09 -21.29 -8.50
C TYR A 329 -18.59 -21.59 -9.93
N PRO A 330 -18.19 -22.74 -10.51
CA PRO A 330 -18.50 -23.08 -11.88
C PRO A 330 -20.02 -23.14 -12.11
N THR A 331 -20.48 -22.62 -13.24
CA THR A 331 -21.92 -22.51 -13.56
C THR A 331 -22.67 -23.84 -13.46
N ARG A 332 -21.98 -24.98 -13.71
CA ARG A 332 -22.58 -26.32 -13.57
C ARG A 332 -23.02 -26.67 -12.16
N LEU A 333 -22.38 -26.10 -11.12
CA LEU A 333 -22.78 -26.29 -9.72
C LEU A 333 -23.86 -25.28 -9.29
N PHE A 334 -23.95 -24.14 -9.97
CA PHE A 334 -24.85 -23.04 -9.63
C PHE A 334 -25.69 -22.62 -10.85
N PRO A 335 -26.68 -23.43 -11.25
CA PRO A 335 -27.55 -23.12 -12.38
C PRO A 335 -28.51 -21.95 -12.08
N GLU A 336 -28.81 -21.68 -10.80
CA GLU A 336 -29.68 -20.58 -10.36
C GLU A 336 -28.86 -19.38 -9.86
N ALA A 337 -29.23 -18.16 -10.29
CA ALA A 337 -28.53 -16.93 -9.93
C ALA A 337 -28.62 -16.55 -8.44
N ALA A 338 -29.74 -16.86 -7.77
CA ALA A 338 -29.98 -16.47 -6.38
C ALA A 338 -28.97 -17.10 -5.39
N ALA A 339 -28.56 -18.36 -5.64
CA ALA A 339 -27.58 -19.04 -4.80
C ALA A 339 -26.19 -18.37 -4.84
N LEU A 340 -25.83 -17.74 -5.97
CA LEU A 340 -24.55 -17.06 -6.15
C LEU A 340 -24.50 -15.72 -5.43
N GLU A 341 -25.63 -15.04 -5.29
CA GLU A 341 -25.71 -13.76 -4.57
C GLU A 341 -25.43 -13.95 -3.07
N ALA A 342 -25.96 -15.01 -2.45
CA ALA A 342 -25.66 -15.33 -1.05
C ALA A 342 -24.17 -15.66 -0.84
N VAL A 343 -23.57 -16.38 -1.80
CA VAL A 343 -22.13 -16.68 -1.82
C VAL A 343 -21.31 -15.40 -1.95
N LEU A 344 -21.67 -14.50 -2.87
CA LEU A 344 -21.01 -13.22 -3.08
C LEU A 344 -21.02 -12.39 -1.79
N ALA A 345 -22.20 -12.26 -1.20
CA ALA A 345 -22.39 -11.50 0.03
C ALA A 345 -21.51 -12.04 1.15
N ARG A 346 -21.45 -13.37 1.32
CA ARG A 346 -20.58 -14.00 2.31
C ARG A 346 -19.10 -13.78 2.02
N TYR A 347 -18.68 -13.96 0.77
CA TYR A 347 -17.29 -13.72 0.37
C TYR A 347 -16.86 -12.27 0.65
N LEU A 348 -17.68 -11.29 0.29
CA LEU A 348 -17.39 -9.88 0.56
C LEU A 348 -17.41 -9.56 2.06
N GLN A 349 -18.25 -10.21 2.87
CA GLN A 349 -18.18 -10.10 4.33
C GLN A 349 -16.84 -10.62 4.88
N ASP A 350 -16.33 -11.73 4.35
CA ASP A 350 -15.04 -12.29 4.76
C ASP A 350 -13.88 -11.38 4.34
N VAL A 351 -13.94 -10.79 3.14
CA VAL A 351 -12.95 -9.79 2.67
C VAL A 351 -12.97 -8.54 3.54
N LEU A 352 -14.15 -8.05 3.96
CA LEU A 352 -14.24 -6.91 4.90
C LEU A 352 -13.59 -7.24 6.24
N ALA A 353 -13.89 -8.43 6.78
CA ALA A 353 -13.33 -8.86 8.05
C ALA A 353 -11.79 -8.92 8.01
N ASP A 354 -11.22 -9.43 6.91
CA ASP A 354 -9.78 -9.39 6.69
C ASP A 354 -9.28 -7.94 6.56
N ALA A 355 -9.96 -7.09 5.79
CA ALA A 355 -9.56 -5.70 5.60
C ALA A 355 -9.52 -4.90 6.90
N LEU A 356 -10.53 -5.03 7.76
CA LEU A 356 -10.55 -4.39 9.07
C LEU A 356 -9.45 -4.95 9.98
N GLY A 357 -9.20 -6.26 9.94
CA GLY A 357 -8.11 -6.89 10.67
C GLY A 357 -6.73 -6.34 10.24
N PHE A 358 -6.44 -6.34 8.94
CA PHE A 358 -5.19 -5.80 8.40
C PHE A 358 -5.06 -4.28 8.63
N ALA A 359 -6.17 -3.52 8.59
CA ALA A 359 -6.18 -2.11 8.99
C ALA A 359 -5.73 -1.94 10.45
N GLY A 360 -6.23 -2.78 11.36
CA GLY A 360 -5.80 -2.76 12.76
C GLY A 360 -4.32 -3.09 12.93
N VAL A 361 -3.79 -4.07 12.19
CA VAL A 361 -2.34 -4.38 12.19
C VAL A 361 -1.53 -3.20 11.66
N GLU A 362 -1.96 -2.58 10.55
CA GLU A 362 -1.28 -1.43 9.96
C GLU A 362 -1.23 -0.25 10.93
N MET A 363 -2.34 0.03 11.62
CA MET A 363 -2.40 1.10 12.61
C MET A 363 -1.42 0.88 13.77
N ILE A 364 -1.34 -0.35 14.29
CA ILE A 364 -0.43 -0.71 15.38
C ILE A 364 1.02 -0.66 14.90
N ARG A 365 1.36 -1.29 13.77
CA ARG A 365 2.75 -1.35 13.28
C ARG A 365 3.32 0.00 12.91
N ARG A 366 2.48 0.94 12.44
CA ARG A 366 2.89 2.33 12.15
C ARG A 366 3.08 3.18 13.40
N THR A 367 2.57 2.75 14.55
CA THR A 367 2.66 3.49 15.81
C THR A 367 3.74 2.92 16.74
N LEU A 368 3.92 1.59 16.77
CA LEU A 368 4.87 0.91 17.67
C LEU A 368 6.07 0.27 16.96
N GLY A 369 5.98 0.04 15.65
CA GLY A 369 7.00 -0.67 14.88
C GLY A 369 8.16 0.23 14.44
N ARG A 370 8.98 -0.29 13.51
CA ARG A 370 10.15 0.41 12.96
C ARG A 370 9.78 1.58 12.04
N ALA A 371 8.89 1.31 11.09
CA ALA A 371 8.56 2.22 10.01
C ALA A 371 7.29 3.01 10.38
N HIS A 372 7.48 4.15 11.05
CA HIS A 372 6.39 5.05 11.44
C HIS A 372 5.76 5.75 10.23
N THR A 373 4.77 6.59 10.49
CA THR A 373 4.15 7.45 9.48
C THR A 373 4.43 8.94 9.72
N PRO A 374 4.73 9.72 8.67
CA PRO A 374 4.85 11.18 8.74
C PRO A 374 3.65 11.90 9.38
N ASP A 375 2.44 11.32 9.29
CA ASP A 375 1.24 11.86 9.95
C ASP A 375 1.43 12.04 11.47
N TYR A 376 2.32 11.27 12.10
CA TYR A 376 2.66 11.42 13.52
C TYR A 376 4.04 12.01 13.76
N ASP A 377 5.05 11.53 13.03
CA ASP A 377 6.44 11.98 13.24
C ASP A 377 6.61 13.50 13.05
N ALA A 378 5.78 14.12 12.19
CA ALA A 378 5.79 15.57 11.94
C ALA A 378 5.10 16.42 13.03
N ILE A 379 4.34 15.81 13.96
CA ILE A 379 3.62 16.55 15.01
C ILE A 379 4.61 16.96 16.11
N ALA A 380 5.05 18.22 16.15
CA ALA A 380 6.05 18.68 17.14
C ALA A 380 5.56 18.57 18.60
N ASP A 381 4.29 18.86 18.87
CA ASP A 381 3.72 18.75 20.21
C ASP A 381 3.54 17.26 20.60
N ARG A 382 4.35 16.83 21.56
CA ARG A 382 4.41 15.46 22.03
C ARG A 382 3.14 14.99 22.74
N GLN A 383 2.41 15.87 23.41
CA GLN A 383 1.15 15.52 24.07
C GLN A 383 0.04 15.33 23.02
N ARG A 384 -0.01 16.20 22.02
CA ARG A 384 -0.97 16.05 20.90
C ARG A 384 -0.66 14.82 20.04
N ARG A 385 0.64 14.55 19.81
CA ARG A 385 1.11 13.36 19.11
C ARG A 385 0.69 12.08 19.85
N SER A 386 1.07 11.95 21.12
CA SER A 386 0.76 10.76 21.91
C SER A 386 -0.75 10.54 22.09
N LEU A 387 -1.56 11.59 22.24
CA LEU A 387 -3.01 11.45 22.24
C LEU A 387 -3.53 10.84 20.93
N SER A 388 -3.08 11.34 19.79
CA SER A 388 -3.48 10.83 18.47
C SER A 388 -3.06 9.37 18.28
N GLU A 389 -1.83 9.03 18.69
CA GLU A 389 -1.29 7.67 18.67
C GLU A 389 -2.08 6.72 19.59
N LYS A 390 -2.44 7.13 20.81
CA LYS A 390 -3.27 6.33 21.73
C LYS A 390 -4.64 5.99 21.14
N LEU A 391 -5.29 6.98 20.51
CA LEU A 391 -6.58 6.77 19.86
C LEU A 391 -6.46 5.79 18.69
N ALA A 392 -5.39 5.90 17.89
CA ALA A 392 -5.12 4.96 16.81
C ALA A 392 -4.83 3.55 17.31
N LEU A 393 -4.02 3.38 18.36
CA LEU A 393 -3.79 2.07 18.99
C LEU A 393 -5.08 1.46 19.52
N SER A 394 -5.89 2.26 20.23
CA SER A 394 -7.19 1.82 20.74
C SER A 394 -8.11 1.35 19.62
N HIS A 395 -8.18 2.11 18.52
CA HIS A 395 -8.99 1.75 17.36
C HIS A 395 -8.45 0.49 16.66
N GLY A 396 -7.13 0.39 16.44
CA GLY A 396 -6.51 -0.76 15.80
C GLY A 396 -6.71 -2.06 16.60
N VAL A 397 -6.60 -2.00 17.93
CA VAL A 397 -6.91 -3.13 18.82
C VAL A 397 -8.39 -3.52 18.73
N MET A 398 -9.29 -2.54 18.66
CA MET A 398 -10.73 -2.77 18.51
C MET A 398 -11.05 -3.48 17.19
N LEU A 399 -10.47 -3.03 16.07
CA LEU A 399 -10.65 -3.68 14.76
C LEU A 399 -10.14 -5.12 14.75
N LEU A 400 -8.97 -5.38 15.36
CA LEU A 400 -8.41 -6.73 15.45
C LEU A 400 -9.21 -7.69 16.32
N ARG A 401 -9.93 -7.17 17.32
CA ARG A 401 -10.79 -7.96 18.21
C ARG A 401 -12.21 -8.13 17.67
N ALA A 402 -12.57 -7.44 16.59
CA ALA A 402 -13.89 -7.57 15.99
C ALA A 402 -14.12 -9.04 15.56
N PRO A 403 -15.24 -9.66 15.94
CA PRO A 403 -15.58 -10.99 15.44
C PRO A 403 -15.59 -10.98 13.91
N ARG A 404 -15.08 -12.04 13.27
CA ARG A 404 -15.11 -12.14 11.80
C ARG A 404 -16.54 -12.04 11.30
N GLY A 405 -16.79 -11.09 10.38
CA GLY A 405 -18.13 -10.79 9.85
C GLY A 405 -19.07 -10.06 10.82
N GLY A 406 -18.60 -9.69 12.01
CA GLY A 406 -19.40 -9.04 13.06
C GLY A 406 -19.27 -7.52 13.12
N MET A 407 -18.60 -6.90 12.15
CA MET A 407 -18.42 -5.45 12.06
C MET A 407 -18.53 -4.97 10.61
N SER A 408 -19.43 -4.03 10.38
CA SER A 408 -19.56 -3.29 9.13
C SER A 408 -18.55 -2.14 9.04
N ILE A 409 -18.32 -1.63 7.83
CA ILE A 409 -17.43 -0.47 7.64
C ILE A 409 -17.95 0.77 8.37
N THR A 410 -19.27 0.96 8.43
CA THR A 410 -19.90 2.10 9.13
C THR A 410 -19.73 1.97 10.63
N GLU A 411 -19.84 0.77 11.21
CA GLU A 411 -19.56 0.57 12.63
C GLU A 411 -18.10 0.85 12.98
N ALA A 412 -17.17 0.52 12.09
CA ALA A 412 -15.75 0.86 12.23
C ALA A 412 -15.55 2.39 12.22
N THR A 413 -16.10 3.12 11.25
CA THR A 413 -15.97 4.59 11.21
C THR A 413 -16.71 5.28 12.36
N ASP A 414 -17.87 4.77 12.78
CA ASP A 414 -18.59 5.27 13.96
C ASP A 414 -17.80 5.06 15.25
N ALA A 415 -17.10 3.94 15.39
CA ALA A 415 -16.20 3.73 16.53
C ALA A 415 -15.06 4.76 16.54
N ALA A 416 -14.49 5.10 15.38
CA ALA A 416 -13.52 6.19 15.29
C ALA A 416 -14.14 7.55 15.68
N ARG A 417 -15.36 7.86 15.20
CA ARG A 417 -16.10 9.10 15.58
C ARG A 417 -16.31 9.18 17.10
N ARG A 418 -16.70 8.07 17.74
CA ARG A 418 -16.89 8.02 19.20
C ARG A 418 -15.60 8.24 19.97
N LEU A 419 -14.50 7.59 19.58
CA LEU A 419 -13.17 7.79 20.18
C LEU A 419 -12.73 9.26 20.06
N ILE A 420 -12.91 9.85 18.90
CA ILE A 420 -12.61 11.26 18.64
C ILE A 420 -13.47 12.19 19.51
N GLY A 421 -14.76 11.90 19.65
CA GLY A 421 -15.69 12.70 20.47
C GLY A 421 -15.42 12.61 21.97
N ALA A 422 -14.86 11.50 22.45
CA ALA A 422 -14.50 11.29 23.85
C ALA A 422 -13.08 11.75 24.21
N ALA A 423 -12.30 12.23 23.24
CA ALA A 423 -10.92 12.67 23.46
C ALA A 423 -10.87 13.91 24.38
N PRO A 424 -9.99 13.93 25.42
CA PRO A 424 -9.86 15.06 26.33
C PRO A 424 -9.45 16.36 25.62
N GLY A 425 -9.91 17.51 26.11
CA GLY A 425 -9.50 18.83 25.61
C GLY A 425 -10.29 19.33 24.39
N ARG A 426 -11.54 18.87 24.23
CA ARG A 426 -12.55 19.44 23.32
C ARG A 426 -13.45 20.44 24.01
#